data_AF-A0A261D9U5-F1
#
_entry.id   AF-A0A261D9U5-F1
#
_cell.length_a   1.000
_cell.length_b   1.000
_cell.length_c   1.000
_cell.angle_alpha   90.00
_cell.angle_beta   90.00
_cell.angle_gamma   90.00
#
_symmetry.space_group_name_H-M   'P 1'
#
loop_
_entity.id
_entity.type
_entity.pdbx_description
1 polymer ?
#
loop_
_entity_poly.entity_id
_entity_poly.type
_entity_poly.pdbx_seq_one_letter_code
_entity_poly.pdbx_strand_id
1 'polypeptide(L)'
;MAKKPLPTEIIVTLYHQLANLSAKHPDRNKLIKETAEIFSVSFSTVRRAIKNYSQPRSIKRADYNKPRKTSFEEMLRYCELRQFGIRDKKK
;
A
#
# COMPACT_ATOMS: atom_id res chain seq x y z
N MET A 1 -19.97 -20.13 -18.39
CA MET A 1 -20.46 -18.82 -17.92
C MET A 1 -19.26 -17.95 -17.58
N ALA A 2 -18.90 -16.99 -18.44
CA ALA A 2 -17.82 -16.05 -18.14
C ALA A 2 -18.22 -15.22 -16.91
N LYS A 3 -17.48 -15.37 -15.80
CA LYS A 3 -17.73 -14.59 -14.59
C LYS A 3 -17.35 -13.14 -14.89
N LYS A 4 -18.32 -12.23 -14.92
CA LYS A 4 -18.04 -10.79 -15.03
C LYS A 4 -17.27 -10.38 -13.78
N PRO A 5 -15.99 -9.95 -13.90
CA PRO A 5 -15.24 -9.48 -12.74
C PRO A 5 -15.90 -8.21 -12.19
N LEU A 6 -15.82 -8.03 -10.87
CA LEU A 6 -16.21 -6.77 -10.24
C LEU A 6 -15.33 -5.64 -10.79
N PRO A 7 -15.88 -4.45 -11.07
CA PRO A 7 -15.07 -3.29 -11.47
C PRO A 7 -14.04 -2.96 -10.38
N THR A 8 -12.85 -2.54 -10.78
CA THR A 8 -11.73 -2.28 -9.87
C THR A 8 -12.07 -1.14 -8.90
N GLU A 9 -12.76 -0.10 -9.37
CA GLU A 9 -13.16 1.06 -8.58
C GLU A 9 -14.05 0.67 -7.40
N ILE A 10 -14.93 -0.32 -7.61
CA ILE A 10 -15.83 -0.86 -6.60
C ILE A 10 -15.06 -1.67 -5.56
N ILE A 11 -14.07 -2.44 -5.99
CA ILE A 11 -13.20 -3.20 -5.08
C ILE A 11 -12.41 -2.22 -4.18
N VAL A 12 -11.85 -1.16 -4.78
CA VAL A 12 -11.08 -0.12 -4.07
C VAL A 12 -11.95 0.60 -3.04
N THR A 13 -13.10 1.12 -3.46
CA THR A 13 -14.03 1.84 -2.57
C THR A 13 -14.51 0.96 -1.42
N LEU A 14 -14.94 -0.27 -1.70
CA LEU A 14 -15.38 -1.23 -0.68
C LEU A 14 -14.23 -1.58 0.27
N TYR A 15 -13.00 -1.74 -0.23
CA TYR A 15 -11.83 -1.98 0.61
C TYR A 15 -11.61 -0.83 1.62
N HIS A 16 -11.68 0.42 1.17
CA HIS A 16 -11.52 1.58 2.06
C HIS A 16 -12.64 1.71 3.09
N GLN A 17 -13.90 1.48 2.70
CA GLN A 17 -15.02 1.44 3.65
C GLN A 17 -14.82 0.36 4.73
N LEU A 18 -14.36 -0.82 4.31
CA LEU A 18 -14.05 -1.91 5.24
C LEU A 18 -12.81 -1.61 6.09
N ALA A 19 -11.82 -0.85 5.62
CA ALA A 19 -10.64 -0.49 6.39
C ALA A 19 -10.98 0.45 7.57
N ASN A 20 -12.04 1.25 7.45
CA ASN A 20 -12.53 2.15 8.51
C ASN A 20 -13.32 1.41 9.61
N LEU A 21 -13.67 0.14 9.39
CA LEU A 21 -14.44 -0.67 10.33
C LEU A 21 -13.54 -1.68 11.04
N SER A 22 -13.73 -1.84 12.35
CA SER A 22 -13.10 -2.93 13.12
C SER A 22 -13.39 -4.29 12.48
N ALA A 23 -12.43 -5.22 12.52
CA ALA A 23 -12.52 -6.51 11.85
C ALA A 23 -13.77 -7.34 12.21
N LYS A 24 -14.30 -7.17 13.43
CA LYS A 24 -15.49 -7.88 13.93
C LYS A 24 -16.80 -7.08 13.78
N HIS A 25 -16.76 -5.88 13.19
CA HIS A 25 -17.93 -5.02 13.08
C HIS A 25 -19.01 -5.66 12.20
N PRO A 26 -20.27 -5.74 12.64
CA PRO A 26 -21.34 -6.44 11.92
C PRO A 26 -21.61 -5.83 10.54
N ASP A 27 -21.44 -4.52 10.39
CA ASP A 27 -21.71 -3.82 9.13
C ASP A 27 -20.76 -4.20 7.99
N ARG A 28 -19.60 -4.83 8.30
CA ARG A 28 -18.75 -5.41 7.26
C ARG A 28 -19.49 -6.44 6.41
N ASN A 29 -20.31 -7.28 7.05
CA ASN A 29 -21.08 -8.30 6.33
C ASN A 29 -22.24 -7.69 5.55
N LYS A 30 -22.86 -6.61 6.05
CA LYS A 30 -23.93 -5.89 5.34
C LYS A 30 -23.40 -5.26 4.07
N LEU A 31 -22.32 -4.48 4.15
CA LEU A 31 -21.68 -3.84 3.01
C LEU A 31 -21.31 -4.84 1.91
N ILE A 32 -20.71 -5.98 2.28
CA ILE A 32 -20.34 -7.01 1.31
C ILE A 32 -21.57 -7.65 0.65
N LYS A 33 -22.68 -7.85 1.39
CA LYS A 33 -23.93 -8.38 0.84
C LYS A 33 -24.60 -7.38 -0.12
N GLU A 34 -24.73 -6.13 0.30
CA GLU A 34 -25.29 -5.06 -0.54
C GLU A 34 -24.50 -4.92 -1.84
N THR A 35 -23.17 -4.94 -1.78
CA THR A 35 -22.32 -4.90 -2.99
C THR A 35 -22.54 -6.13 -3.87
N ALA A 36 -22.71 -7.32 -3.27
CA ALA A 36 -22.97 -8.54 -4.03
C ALA A 36 -24.30 -8.46 -4.79
N GLU A 37 -25.33 -7.91 -4.16
CA GLU A 37 -26.66 -7.71 -4.74
C GLU A 37 -26.62 -6.69 -5.89
N ILE A 38 -26.01 -5.51 -5.67
CA ILE A 38 -25.90 -4.45 -6.69
C ILE A 38 -25.21 -4.95 -7.96
N PHE A 39 -24.14 -5.73 -7.81
CA PHE A 39 -23.36 -6.23 -8.95
C PHE A 39 -23.80 -7.62 -9.41
N SER A 40 -24.87 -8.18 -8.84
CA SER A 40 -25.40 -9.52 -9.17
C SER A 40 -24.31 -10.61 -9.15
N VAL A 41 -23.40 -10.53 -8.17
CA VAL A 41 -22.33 -11.51 -7.96
C VAL A 41 -22.54 -12.24 -6.63
N SER A 42 -21.90 -13.38 -6.44
CA SER A 42 -21.98 -14.05 -5.15
C SER A 42 -21.20 -13.30 -4.06
N PHE A 43 -21.70 -13.36 -2.83
CA PHE A 43 -21.00 -12.86 -1.64
C PHE A 43 -19.56 -13.38 -1.53
N SER A 44 -19.34 -14.65 -1.89
CA SER A 44 -18.02 -15.27 -1.93
C SER A 44 -17.09 -14.67 -2.99
N THR A 45 -17.64 -14.18 -4.10
CA THR A 45 -16.89 -13.49 -5.16
C THR A 45 -16.40 -12.13 -4.67
N VAL A 46 -17.27 -11.34 -4.01
CA VAL A 46 -16.88 -10.05 -3.41
C VAL A 46 -15.79 -10.25 -2.35
N ARG A 47 -15.95 -11.22 -1.43
CA ARG A 47 -14.92 -11.53 -0.42
C ARG A 47 -13.58 -11.92 -1.05
N ARG A 48 -13.59 -12.73 -2.10
CA ARG A 48 -12.36 -13.12 -2.82
C ARG A 48 -11.72 -11.92 -3.52
N ALA A 49 -12.51 -11.06 -4.16
CA ALA A 49 -12.02 -9.85 -4.80
C ALA A 49 -11.32 -8.93 -3.80
N ILE A 50 -11.93 -8.67 -2.64
CA ILE A 50 -11.30 -7.88 -1.55
C ILE A 50 -10.04 -8.57 -1.04
N LYS A 51 -10.07 -9.89 -0.80
CA LYS A 51 -8.90 -10.62 -0.29
C LYS A 51 -7.73 -10.59 -1.26
N ASN A 52 -8.01 -10.70 -2.56
CA ASN A 52 -7.01 -10.71 -3.62
C ASN A 52 -6.58 -9.30 -4.04
N TYR A 53 -7.33 -8.26 -3.63
CA TYR A 53 -6.95 -6.89 -3.83
C TYR A 53 -5.69 -6.58 -3.02
N SER A 54 -4.55 -6.59 -3.71
CA SER A 54 -3.28 -6.13 -3.18
C SER A 54 -3.19 -4.63 -3.41
N GLN A 55 -3.06 -3.86 -2.32
CA GLN A 55 -2.79 -2.43 -2.46
C GLN A 55 -1.51 -2.23 -3.28
N PRO A 56 -1.48 -1.21 -4.16
CA PRO A 56 -0.25 -0.85 -4.84
C PRO A 56 0.83 -0.60 -3.78
N ARG A 57 1.92 -1.37 -3.83
CA ARG A 57 3.06 -1.13 -2.95
C ARG A 57 3.58 0.27 -3.22
N SER A 58 3.99 0.97 -2.17
CA SER A 58 4.67 2.24 -2.33
C SER A 58 5.87 2.04 -3.27
N ILE A 59 5.98 2.89 -4.30
CA ILE A 59 7.12 2.88 -5.25
C ILE A 59 8.45 2.95 -4.48
N LYS A 60 8.43 3.66 -3.36
CA LYS A 60 9.56 3.91 -2.49
C LYS A 60 9.49 2.97 -1.29
N ARG A 61 10.65 2.52 -0.82
CA ARG A 61 10.77 1.79 0.45
C ARG A 61 10.45 2.75 1.61
N ALA A 62 10.07 2.19 2.76
CA ALA A 62 9.74 2.97 3.96
C ALA A 62 10.88 3.92 4.40
N ASP A 63 12.12 3.53 4.13
CA ASP A 63 13.34 4.27 4.46
C ASP A 63 13.90 5.08 3.27
N TYR A 64 13.11 5.32 2.23
CA TYR A 64 13.57 6.11 1.08
C TYR A 64 14.10 7.48 1.51
N ASN A 65 15.29 7.84 1.03
CA ASN A 65 16.08 9.02 1.45
C ASN A 65 16.53 9.04 2.93
N LYS A 66 16.48 7.91 3.64
CA LYS A 66 17.00 7.81 5.01
C LYS A 66 18.17 6.82 5.07
N PRO A 67 19.29 7.16 5.73
CA PRO A 67 20.35 6.19 5.96
C PRO A 67 19.84 5.06 6.87
N ARG A 68 20.15 3.80 6.52
CA ARG A 68 19.71 2.62 7.30
C ARG A 68 20.62 2.27 8.47
N LYS A 69 21.91 2.59 8.36
CA LYS A 69 22.97 2.07 9.23
C LYS A 69 23.63 3.13 10.10
N THR A 70 23.41 4.41 9.81
CA THR A 70 24.09 5.54 10.44
C THR A 70 23.07 6.66 10.65
N SER A 71 23.39 7.61 11.53
CA SER A 71 22.58 8.82 11.60
C SER A 71 22.73 9.64 10.32
N PHE A 72 21.80 10.57 10.09
CA PHE A 72 21.90 11.51 8.98
C PHE A 72 23.13 12.42 9.12
N GLU A 73 23.44 12.82 10.35
CA GLU A 73 24.60 13.67 10.68
C GLU A 73 25.92 12.95 10.41
N GLU A 74 26.05 11.68 10.79
CA GLU A 74 27.23 10.87 10.49
C GLU A 74 27.43 10.67 8.99
N MET A 75 26.33 10.47 8.24
CA MET A 75 26.36 10.36 6.78
C MET A 75 26.82 11.67 6.14
N LEU A 76 26.32 12.82 6.62
CA LEU A 76 26.76 14.13 6.14
C LEU A 76 28.24 14.36 6.43
N ARG A 77 28.69 14.09 7.66
CA ARG A 77 30.09 14.21 8.05
C ARG A 77 31.00 13.31 7.21
N TYR A 78 30.57 12.09 6.89
CA TYR A 78 31.30 11.21 5.97
C TYR A 78 31.41 11.82 4.55
N CYS A 79 30.31 12.39 4.04
CA CYS A 79 30.30 13.05 2.73
C CYS A 79 31.25 14.25 2.69
N GLU A 80 31.26 15.06 3.74
CA GLU A 80 32.19 16.19 3.89
C GLU A 80 33.64 15.70 3.85
N LEU A 81 34.00 14.74 4.70
CA LEU A 81 35.36 14.17 4.74
C LEU A 81 35.82 13.62 3.38
N ARG A 82 34.92 12.96 2.64
CA ARG A 82 35.21 12.45 1.29
C ARG A 82 35.38 13.58 0.26
N GLN A 83 34.56 14.63 0.31
CA GLN A 83 34.69 15.78 -0.60
C GLN A 83 35.97 16.58 -0.35
N PHE A 84 36.35 16.79 0.91
CA PHE A 84 37.60 17.45 1.27
C PHE A 84 38.82 16.63 0.80
N GLY A 85 38.81 15.31 1.01
CA GLY A 85 39.89 14.43 0.52
C GLY A 85 40.05 14.37 -1.00
N ILE A 86 39.01 14.68 -1.79
CA ILE A 86 39.11 14.79 -3.27
C ILE A 86 39.64 16.16 -3.68
N ARG A 87 39.34 17.23 -2.92
CA ARG A 87 39.85 18.58 -3.18
C ARG A 87 41.34 18.69 -2.88
N ASP A 88 41.84 18.06 -1.82
CA ASP A 88 43.27 18.09 -1.48
C ASP A 88 44.15 17.25 -2.42
N LYS A 89 43.59 16.25 -3.11
CA LYS A 89 44.33 15.43 -4.11
C LYS A 89 44.40 16.05 -5.51
N LYS A 90 43.85 17.25 -5.71
CA LYS A 90 43.91 18.00 -6.97
C LYS A 90 44.96 19.13 -6.97
N LYS A 91 45.94 19.07 -6.08
CA LYS A 91 47.05 20.03 -6.01
C LYS A 91 48.37 19.35 -6.32
#